data_AF-A0AA35XBF4-F1
#
_entry.id   AF-A0AA35XBF4-F1
#
_cell.length_a   1.000
_cell.length_b   1.000
_cell.length_c   1.000
_cell.angle_alpha   90.00
_cell.angle_beta   90.00
_cell.angle_gamma   90.00
#
_symmetry.space_group_name_H-M   'P 1'
#
loop_
_entity.id
_entity.type
_entity.pdbx_description
1 polymer ?
#
loop_
_entity_poly.entity_id
_entity_poly.type
_entity_poly.pdbx_seq_one_letter_code
_entity_poly.pdbx_strand_id
1 'polypeptide(L)'
;MTTTHNDTETQGALRDVRVVEFGQYIPGPLLGMLLAEQGADVIKVERPGGDPARTEPAFATWNRSKRSVELDLKSADGLAQAQELINWADVLIENFRPGVADRLGIGYGPLAATPASSTAPCLVSGVPGMDEPLFLPLPSASNFAAIIGSVSVAMALIARQRTGRGQRIEVPLHSAMFAAMGRHLSNFHDISPPDLFTLPRNVMSHQYECADGRYVQNHGMYQRFASQFLQAAGRPEWIEDLEDLYGADVSPDTIELWRDRVTNLFREKTAKEWEDAIAETGGACTVCKTVDEWLVHEHAIAGGMVVEVDDAEHGTMKQPGPPTRLRGTPGPAPRRAPTLGEHTQSALAEIRAAPPGQRFDSREEILAALQGVRVLDLCIVLAGPTCGRTLGEFGADVIKIDDPSRPYDYGGNLDVNRGKRSIQIDLKKSEGRDVFRKLLETADVVVENNRKGAMARMGIGYDEVRKRKPDIVYASTNASATTAPGPSAPAGSSSPRPPPAFRSAEAAAMTPPSSCPTP
;
A
#
# COMPACT_ATOMS: atom_id res chain seq x y z
N MET A 1 -5.58 -27.29 -37.74
CA MET A 1 -4.31 -26.67 -37.32
C MET A 1 -4.56 -26.01 -35.98
N THR A 2 -4.16 -26.73 -34.94
CA THR A 2 -4.28 -26.40 -33.51
C THR A 2 -3.13 -25.48 -33.11
N THR A 3 -3.42 -24.24 -32.74
CA THR A 3 -2.50 -23.37 -32.00
C THR A 3 -3.00 -23.29 -30.57
N THR A 4 -2.57 -24.23 -29.74
CA THR A 4 -2.60 -24.12 -28.28
C THR A 4 -1.26 -23.51 -27.85
N HIS A 5 -1.17 -22.17 -27.85
CA HIS A 5 -0.21 -21.48 -27.01
C HIS A 5 -0.92 -21.17 -25.69
N ASN A 6 -0.31 -21.57 -24.56
CA ASN A 6 -0.76 -21.22 -23.22
C ASN A 6 -0.65 -19.69 -23.03
N ASP A 7 -1.71 -18.95 -23.34
CA ASP A 7 -1.83 -17.49 -23.09
C ASP A 7 -1.83 -17.11 -21.59
N THR A 8 -1.62 -18.07 -20.70
CA THR A 8 -1.59 -17.89 -19.24
C THR A 8 -0.18 -17.72 -18.66
N GLU A 9 0.88 -18.04 -19.40
CA GLU A 9 2.27 -17.99 -18.88
C GLU A 9 2.94 -16.61 -19.02
N THR A 10 2.39 -15.68 -19.81
CA THR A 10 3.01 -14.37 -20.10
C THR A 10 2.04 -13.21 -19.84
N GLN A 11 1.54 -13.10 -18.61
CA GLN A 11 0.66 -12.01 -18.18
C GLN A 11 1.37 -11.07 -17.21
N GLY A 12 0.93 -9.80 -17.15
CA GLY A 12 1.42 -8.80 -16.21
C GLY A 12 2.23 -7.65 -16.83
N ALA A 13 2.44 -6.61 -16.03
CA ALA A 13 3.18 -5.41 -16.41
C ALA A 13 4.69 -5.65 -16.53
N LEU A 14 5.21 -6.68 -15.86
CA LEU A 14 6.63 -7.04 -15.80
C LEU A 14 6.95 -8.38 -16.47
N ARG A 15 6.06 -8.91 -17.34
CA ARG A 15 6.20 -10.23 -17.98
C ARG A 15 7.52 -10.48 -18.73
N ASP A 16 8.17 -9.42 -19.19
CA ASP A 16 9.44 -9.47 -19.93
C ASP A 16 10.65 -9.11 -19.03
N VAL A 17 10.44 -8.96 -17.72
CA VAL A 17 11.47 -8.59 -16.75
C VAL A 17 11.99 -9.84 -16.05
N ARG A 18 13.31 -10.01 -16.09
CA ARG A 18 14.00 -11.13 -15.46
C ARG A 18 14.68 -10.68 -14.18
N VAL A 19 14.49 -11.42 -13.11
CA VAL A 19 14.94 -11.04 -11.77
C VAL A 19 15.73 -12.18 -11.16
N VAL A 20 16.91 -11.88 -10.63
CA VAL A 20 17.67 -12.80 -9.80
C VAL A 20 17.65 -12.27 -8.37
N GLU A 21 17.17 -13.09 -7.44
CA GLU A 21 17.00 -12.76 -6.03
C GLU A 21 17.90 -13.66 -5.17
N PHE A 22 18.91 -13.06 -4.53
CA PHE A 22 19.74 -13.72 -3.51
C PHE A 22 19.23 -13.47 -2.07
N GLY A 23 18.09 -12.79 -1.95
CA GLY A 23 17.56 -12.35 -0.67
C GLY A 23 17.17 -13.51 0.26
N GLN A 24 17.29 -13.26 1.56
CA GLN A 24 16.92 -14.17 2.64
C GLN A 24 15.89 -13.53 3.58
N TYR A 25 15.13 -14.35 4.30
CA TYR A 25 14.09 -13.90 5.23
C TYR A 25 12.98 -13.06 4.53
N ILE A 26 12.73 -11.81 4.98
CA ILE A 26 11.52 -11.09 4.62
C ILE A 26 11.71 -10.08 3.47
N PRO A 27 12.52 -9.00 3.59
CA PRO A 27 12.38 -7.85 2.68
C PRO A 27 12.80 -8.16 1.24
N GLY A 28 13.89 -8.92 1.05
CA GLY A 28 14.32 -9.36 -0.28
C GLY A 28 13.30 -10.29 -0.94
N PRO A 29 12.92 -11.41 -0.27
CA PRO A 29 11.90 -12.31 -0.78
C PRO A 29 10.55 -11.66 -1.05
N LEU A 30 10.07 -10.80 -0.15
CA LEU A 30 8.82 -10.08 -0.34
C LEU A 30 8.87 -9.13 -1.54
N LEU A 31 10.00 -8.44 -1.77
CA LEU A 31 10.19 -7.60 -2.96
C LEU A 31 10.09 -8.45 -4.24
N GLY A 32 10.81 -9.57 -4.31
CA GLY A 32 10.74 -10.46 -5.47
C GLY A 32 9.34 -11.04 -5.68
N MET A 33 8.60 -11.38 -4.61
CA MET A 33 7.20 -11.79 -4.71
C MET A 33 6.34 -10.73 -5.38
N LEU A 34 6.46 -9.46 -4.94
CA LEU A 34 5.69 -8.36 -5.51
C LEU A 34 5.99 -8.15 -7.01
N LEU A 35 7.24 -8.40 -7.45
CA LEU A 35 7.59 -8.35 -8.87
C LEU A 35 7.02 -9.55 -9.65
N ALA A 36 7.10 -10.76 -9.10
CA ALA A 36 6.53 -11.97 -9.69
C ALA A 36 5.00 -11.87 -9.85
N GLU A 37 4.32 -11.25 -8.88
CA GLU A 37 2.87 -10.97 -8.97
C GLU A 37 2.50 -9.99 -10.08
N GLN A 38 3.46 -9.20 -10.57
CA GLN A 38 3.28 -8.36 -11.75
C GLN A 38 3.80 -9.03 -13.03
N GLY A 39 4.16 -10.31 -12.98
CA GLY A 39 4.57 -11.12 -14.13
C GLY A 39 6.07 -11.33 -14.30
N ALA A 40 6.92 -10.73 -13.46
CA ALA A 40 8.37 -10.90 -13.61
C ALA A 40 8.79 -12.37 -13.43
N ASP A 41 9.76 -12.82 -14.21
CA ASP A 41 10.40 -14.11 -14.00
C ASP A 41 11.47 -13.98 -12.90
N VAL A 42 11.12 -14.45 -11.70
CA VAL A 42 11.95 -14.31 -10.51
C VAL A 42 12.59 -15.66 -10.18
N ILE A 43 13.92 -15.71 -10.29
CA ILE A 43 14.75 -16.82 -9.85
C ILE A 43 15.32 -16.48 -8.48
N LYS A 44 14.88 -17.22 -7.46
CA LYS A 44 15.50 -17.22 -6.14
C LYS A 44 16.76 -18.10 -6.17
N VAL A 45 17.91 -17.51 -5.87
CA VAL A 45 19.18 -18.22 -5.74
C VAL A 45 19.47 -18.47 -4.28
N GLU A 46 19.67 -19.74 -3.94
CA GLU A 46 19.82 -20.20 -2.57
C GLU A 46 21.10 -20.98 -2.38
N ARG A 47 21.69 -20.88 -1.19
CA ARG A 47 22.83 -21.71 -0.80
C ARG A 47 22.42 -23.17 -0.65
N PRO A 48 23.37 -24.11 -0.58
CA PRO A 48 23.07 -25.46 -0.12
C PRO A 48 22.41 -25.46 1.26
N GLY A 49 21.29 -26.18 1.36
CA GLY A 49 20.41 -26.16 2.54
C GLY A 49 19.39 -25.02 2.57
N GLY A 50 19.37 -24.15 1.56
CA GLY A 50 18.31 -23.17 1.31
C GLY A 50 18.35 -21.88 2.14
N ASP A 51 17.35 -21.04 1.89
CA ASP A 51 17.00 -19.91 2.74
C ASP A 51 16.66 -20.39 4.17
N PRO A 52 17.24 -19.79 5.22
CA PRO A 52 16.90 -20.13 6.61
C PRO A 52 15.39 -20.07 6.93
N ALA A 53 14.63 -19.22 6.23
CA ALA A 53 13.19 -19.10 6.45
C ALA A 53 12.38 -20.29 5.92
N ARG A 54 12.97 -21.25 5.18
CA ARG A 54 12.26 -22.43 4.64
C ARG A 54 11.54 -23.27 5.70
N THR A 55 11.96 -23.21 6.96
CA THR A 55 11.30 -23.91 8.07
C THR A 55 10.04 -23.21 8.58
N GLU A 56 9.76 -22.00 8.08
CA GLU A 56 8.60 -21.20 8.46
C GLU A 56 7.53 -21.27 7.35
N PRO A 57 6.24 -21.50 7.68
CA PRO A 57 5.16 -21.49 6.68
C PRO A 57 5.06 -20.18 5.89
N ALA A 58 5.56 -19.07 6.45
CA ALA A 58 5.60 -17.78 5.78
C ALA A 58 6.51 -17.78 4.52
N PHE A 59 7.49 -18.68 4.45
CA PHE A 59 8.32 -18.87 3.26
C PHE A 59 7.46 -19.18 2.02
N ALA A 60 6.46 -20.05 2.17
CA ALA A 60 5.55 -20.43 1.10
C ALA A 60 4.75 -19.24 0.56
N THR A 61 4.55 -18.20 1.37
CA THR A 61 3.90 -16.95 0.93
C THR A 61 4.93 -16.03 0.26
N TRP A 62 6.03 -15.67 0.93
CA TRP A 62 7.01 -14.71 0.41
C TRP A 62 7.80 -15.21 -0.82
N ASN A 63 7.76 -16.51 -1.11
CA ASN A 63 8.48 -17.11 -2.24
C ASN A 63 7.56 -17.74 -3.28
N ARG A 64 6.25 -17.51 -3.16
CA ARG A 64 5.26 -17.96 -4.14
C ARG A 64 5.55 -17.35 -5.52
N SER A 65 5.18 -18.07 -6.57
CA SER A 65 5.35 -17.66 -7.97
C SER A 65 6.79 -17.49 -8.47
N LYS A 66 7.79 -17.91 -7.69
CA LYS A 66 9.21 -17.88 -8.07
C LYS A 66 9.68 -19.22 -8.62
N ARG A 67 10.87 -19.20 -9.24
CA ARG A 67 11.72 -20.37 -9.49
C ARG A 67 12.82 -20.44 -8.42
N SER A 68 13.37 -21.63 -8.16
CA SER A 68 14.46 -21.83 -7.18
C SER A 68 15.66 -22.49 -7.86
N VAL A 69 16.84 -21.92 -7.61
CA VAL A 69 18.13 -22.40 -8.06
C VAL A 69 19.06 -22.51 -6.85
N GLU A 70 19.67 -23.67 -6.65
CA GLU A 70 20.59 -23.93 -5.54
C GLU A 70 22.05 -23.84 -6.03
N LEU A 71 22.84 -22.94 -5.45
CA LEU A 71 24.25 -22.70 -5.80
C LEU A 71 25.11 -22.49 -4.56
N ASP A 72 26.27 -23.15 -4.51
CA ASP A 72 27.31 -22.81 -3.54
C ASP A 72 28.19 -21.66 -4.06
N LEU A 73 27.88 -20.44 -3.64
CA LEU A 73 28.62 -19.23 -4.02
C LEU A 73 30.07 -19.19 -3.50
N LYS A 74 30.48 -20.11 -2.62
CA LYS A 74 31.87 -20.25 -2.19
C LYS A 74 32.69 -21.15 -3.11
N SER A 75 32.02 -21.93 -3.96
CA SER A 75 32.68 -22.74 -4.99
C SER A 75 32.92 -21.91 -6.24
N ALA A 76 33.99 -22.20 -6.98
CA ALA A 76 34.28 -21.52 -8.24
C ALA A 76 33.16 -21.72 -9.28
N ASP A 77 32.62 -22.94 -9.36
CA ASP A 77 31.55 -23.29 -10.30
C ASP A 77 30.23 -22.60 -9.93
N GLY A 78 29.85 -22.61 -8.64
CA GLY A 78 28.64 -21.96 -8.18
C GLY A 78 28.68 -20.44 -8.34
N LEU A 79 29.85 -19.82 -8.12
CA LEU A 79 30.04 -18.40 -8.42
C LEU A 79 29.96 -18.11 -9.93
N ALA A 80 30.57 -18.95 -10.78
CA ALA A 80 30.48 -18.79 -12.22
C ALA A 80 29.02 -18.88 -12.71
N GLN A 81 28.25 -19.84 -12.20
CA GLN A 81 26.82 -19.99 -12.48
C GLN A 81 26.00 -18.80 -11.97
N ALA A 82 26.32 -18.26 -10.79
CA ALA A 82 25.68 -17.04 -10.28
C ALA A 82 25.98 -15.83 -11.19
N GLN A 83 27.19 -15.72 -11.74
CA GLN A 83 27.53 -14.66 -12.69
C GLN A 83 26.79 -14.82 -14.04
N GLU A 84 26.59 -16.06 -14.52
CA GLU A 84 25.73 -16.34 -15.68
C GLU A 84 24.31 -15.82 -15.45
N LEU A 85 23.72 -16.12 -14.29
CA LEU A 85 22.40 -15.62 -13.87
C LEU A 85 22.35 -14.09 -13.81
N ILE A 86 23.34 -13.45 -13.17
CA ILE A 86 23.41 -11.99 -13.05
C ILE A 86 23.50 -11.32 -14.43
N ASN A 87 24.29 -11.87 -15.34
CA ASN A 87 24.45 -11.33 -16.70
C ASN A 87 23.17 -11.47 -17.55
N TRP A 88 22.34 -12.46 -17.24
CA TRP A 88 21.05 -12.66 -17.87
C TRP A 88 19.96 -11.73 -17.30
N ALA A 89 20.01 -11.43 -16.01
CA ALA A 89 18.97 -10.69 -15.30
C ALA A 89 18.85 -9.22 -15.70
N ASP A 90 17.64 -8.68 -15.55
CA ASP A 90 17.35 -7.24 -15.63
C ASP A 90 17.45 -6.55 -14.27
N VAL A 91 17.14 -7.30 -13.20
CA VAL A 91 17.13 -6.83 -11.82
C VAL A 91 17.85 -7.86 -10.94
N LEU A 92 18.72 -7.37 -10.07
CA LEU A 92 19.38 -8.15 -9.02
C LEU A 92 18.87 -7.66 -7.66
N ILE A 93 18.41 -8.59 -6.81
CA ILE A 93 17.93 -8.30 -5.45
C ILE A 93 18.83 -9.03 -4.44
N GLU A 94 19.31 -8.30 -3.44
CA GLU A 94 20.02 -8.86 -2.29
C GLU A 94 19.68 -8.08 -1.01
N ASN A 95 19.77 -8.74 0.14
CA ASN A 95 19.62 -8.11 1.46
C ASN A 95 20.59 -8.73 2.49
N PHE A 96 21.80 -9.07 2.04
CA PHE A 96 22.83 -9.57 2.93
C PHE A 96 23.33 -8.46 3.86
N ARG A 97 24.09 -8.83 4.89
CA ARG A 97 24.83 -7.83 5.67
C ARG A 97 25.79 -7.06 4.73
N PRO A 98 26.00 -5.74 4.98
CA PRO A 98 26.90 -4.94 4.16
C PRO A 98 28.26 -5.61 3.92
N GLY A 99 28.71 -5.63 2.66
CA GLY A 99 29.98 -6.21 2.22
C GLY A 99 29.99 -7.73 2.03
N VAL A 100 28.92 -8.45 2.38
CA VAL A 100 28.84 -9.91 2.13
C VAL A 100 28.71 -10.19 0.63
N ALA A 101 27.83 -9.49 -0.09
CA ALA A 101 27.65 -9.66 -1.53
C ALA A 101 28.96 -9.41 -2.30
N ASP A 102 29.71 -8.37 -1.92
CA ASP A 102 31.02 -8.06 -2.52
C ASP A 102 32.04 -9.18 -2.26
N ARG A 103 32.10 -9.72 -1.04
CA ARG A 103 33.00 -10.84 -0.70
C ARG A 103 32.65 -12.12 -1.44
N LEU A 104 31.37 -12.33 -1.72
CA LEU A 104 30.86 -13.45 -2.52
C LEU A 104 31.05 -13.22 -4.03
N GLY A 105 31.53 -12.05 -4.47
CA GLY A 105 31.76 -11.75 -5.88
C GLY A 105 30.49 -11.44 -6.68
N ILE A 106 29.36 -11.18 -6.01
CA ILE A 106 28.06 -10.87 -6.63
C ILE A 106 27.58 -9.43 -6.33
N GLY A 107 28.38 -8.66 -5.61
CA GLY A 107 28.06 -7.29 -5.22
C GLY A 107 28.33 -6.26 -6.33
N TYR A 108 27.69 -5.08 -6.20
CA TYR A 108 27.87 -3.96 -7.13
C TYR A 108 29.21 -3.22 -6.93
N GLY A 109 29.95 -3.49 -5.84
CA GLY A 109 31.17 -2.80 -5.45
C GLY A 109 31.10 -2.24 -4.02
N PRO A 110 32.25 -1.91 -3.40
CA PRO A 110 32.38 -1.71 -1.96
C PRO A 110 31.49 -0.59 -1.43
N LEU A 111 30.71 -0.89 -0.39
CA LEU A 111 29.95 0.08 0.41
C LEU A 111 30.74 0.53 1.65
N ALA A 112 30.53 1.77 2.08
CA ALA A 112 30.89 2.21 3.43
C ALA A 112 29.98 1.49 4.44
N ALA A 113 30.55 0.61 5.28
CA ALA A 113 29.79 -0.17 6.22
C ALA A 113 29.34 0.66 7.42
N THR A 114 28.04 0.67 7.71
CA THR A 114 27.52 0.89 9.07
C THR A 114 26.71 -0.35 9.45
N PRO A 115 27.03 -1.07 10.54
CA PRO A 115 26.24 -2.22 10.95
C PRO A 115 24.84 -1.74 11.38
N ALA A 116 23.80 -2.12 10.63
CA ALA A 116 22.42 -2.01 11.08
C ALA A 116 21.95 -3.38 11.60
N SER A 117 21.36 -3.41 12.79
CA SER A 117 20.66 -4.59 13.29
C SER A 117 19.41 -4.82 12.45
N SER A 118 19.16 -6.07 12.04
CA SER A 118 17.93 -6.48 11.34
C SER A 118 16.68 -6.45 12.21
N THR A 119 16.82 -6.13 13.50
CA THR A 119 15.73 -5.81 14.41
C THR A 119 15.63 -4.29 14.52
N ALA A 120 14.75 -3.69 13.72
CA ALA A 120 14.22 -2.38 14.06
C ALA A 120 12.95 -2.64 14.89
N PRO A 121 13.01 -2.79 16.23
CA PRO A 121 11.80 -2.78 17.02
C PRO A 121 11.10 -1.45 16.74
N CYS A 122 9.86 -1.53 16.29
CA CYS A 122 8.99 -0.37 16.15
C CYS A 122 8.68 0.12 17.57
N LEU A 123 9.53 1.00 18.10
CA LEU A 123 9.33 1.66 19.38
C LEU A 123 8.34 2.79 19.17
N VAL A 124 7.13 2.64 19.69
CA VAL A 124 6.24 3.76 19.94
C VAL A 124 6.48 4.18 21.39
N SER A 125 7.11 5.33 21.60
CA SER A 125 7.20 5.97 22.92
C SER A 125 6.15 7.08 23.04
N GLY A 126 5.64 7.32 24.26
CA GLY A 126 4.78 8.47 24.55
C GLY A 126 3.26 8.23 24.45
N VAL A 127 2.79 6.98 24.49
CA VAL A 127 1.35 6.70 24.67
C VAL A 127 1.05 6.76 26.18
N PRO A 128 0.15 7.65 26.64
CA PRO A 128 -0.23 7.71 28.05
C PRO A 128 -0.73 6.35 28.57
N GLY A 129 -0.16 5.87 29.68
CA GLY A 129 -0.47 4.55 30.25
C GLY A 129 0.33 3.39 29.67
N MET A 130 1.26 3.64 28.74
CA MET A 130 2.26 2.67 28.28
C MET A 130 3.66 3.14 28.69
N ASP A 131 4.03 2.83 29.93
CA ASP A 131 5.35 3.19 30.48
C ASP A 131 6.48 2.29 29.94
N GLU A 132 6.12 1.18 29.29
CA GLU A 132 7.04 0.25 28.65
C GLU A 132 6.89 0.25 27.12
N PRO A 133 8.00 0.12 26.37
CA PRO A 133 7.97 -0.12 24.92
C PRO A 133 7.04 -1.25 24.49
N LEU A 134 6.13 -0.97 23.55
CA LEU A 134 5.28 -2.00 22.96
C LEU A 134 6.03 -2.75 21.85
N PHE A 135 6.05 -4.08 21.93
CA PHE A 135 6.51 -4.93 20.83
C PHE A 135 5.37 -5.13 19.81
N LEU A 136 5.61 -4.72 18.55
CA LEU A 136 4.71 -4.99 17.44
C LEU A 136 5.19 -6.24 16.68
N PRO A 137 4.42 -7.35 16.66
CA PRO A 137 4.83 -8.59 15.98
C PRO A 137 4.81 -8.51 14.45
N LEU A 138 4.26 -7.42 13.88
CA LEU A 138 4.22 -7.22 12.43
C LEU A 138 5.58 -6.71 11.90
N PRO A 139 6.15 -7.32 10.86
CA PRO A 139 7.47 -6.96 10.31
C PRO A 139 7.41 -5.69 9.45
N SER A 140 6.96 -4.58 10.05
CA SER A 140 6.63 -3.33 9.35
C SER A 140 7.80 -2.78 8.55
N ALA A 141 9.01 -2.74 9.13
CA ALA A 141 10.19 -2.24 8.43
C ALA A 141 10.48 -3.02 7.15
N SER A 142 10.40 -4.35 7.21
CA SER A 142 10.62 -5.23 6.06
C SER A 142 9.53 -5.08 4.99
N ASN A 143 8.26 -4.96 5.41
CA ASN A 143 7.13 -4.79 4.50
C ASN A 143 7.23 -3.46 3.74
N PHE A 144 7.47 -2.35 4.45
CA PHE A 144 7.63 -1.04 3.83
C PHE A 144 8.86 -1.00 2.91
N ALA A 145 9.97 -1.62 3.30
CA ALA A 145 11.16 -1.68 2.45
C ALA A 145 10.91 -2.46 1.15
N ALA A 146 10.19 -3.58 1.21
CA ALA A 146 9.82 -4.35 0.03
C ALA A 146 8.88 -3.58 -0.91
N ILE A 147 7.88 -2.86 -0.35
CA ILE A 147 6.94 -2.04 -1.13
C ILE A 147 7.67 -0.86 -1.80
N ILE A 148 8.49 -0.12 -1.06
CA ILE A 148 9.28 0.99 -1.60
C ILE A 148 10.29 0.47 -2.64
N GLY A 149 10.92 -0.67 -2.37
CA GLY A 149 11.85 -1.32 -3.28
C GLY A 149 11.19 -1.74 -4.60
N SER A 150 10.00 -2.34 -4.57
CA SER A 150 9.30 -2.76 -5.80
C SER A 150 8.88 -1.57 -6.67
N VAL A 151 8.40 -0.48 -6.06
CA VAL A 151 8.13 0.78 -6.77
C VAL A 151 9.43 1.35 -7.36
N SER A 152 10.51 1.36 -6.59
CA SER A 152 11.80 1.89 -7.04
C SER A 152 12.40 1.09 -8.20
N VAL A 153 12.24 -0.24 -8.20
CA VAL A 153 12.63 -1.12 -9.31
C VAL A 153 11.83 -0.76 -10.56
N ALA A 154 10.51 -0.59 -10.46
CA ALA A 154 9.68 -0.17 -11.59
C ALA A 154 10.14 1.20 -12.14
N MET A 155 10.43 2.18 -11.27
CA MET A 155 10.95 3.49 -11.69
C MET A 155 12.33 3.39 -12.35
N ALA A 156 13.21 2.52 -11.86
CA ALA A 156 14.51 2.28 -12.45
C ALA A 156 14.41 1.61 -13.83
N LEU A 157 13.47 0.69 -14.02
CA LEU A 157 13.21 0.07 -15.32
C LEU A 157 12.69 1.11 -16.33
N ILE A 158 11.79 2.01 -15.91
CA ILE A 158 11.32 3.14 -16.73
C ILE A 158 12.49 4.07 -17.11
N ALA A 159 13.32 4.44 -16.13
CA ALA A 159 14.51 5.27 -16.38
C ALA A 159 15.49 4.57 -17.33
N ARG A 160 15.69 3.25 -17.20
CA ARG A 160 16.56 2.47 -18.08
C ARG A 160 16.07 2.45 -19.53
N GLN A 161 14.75 2.36 -19.76
CA GLN A 161 14.18 2.43 -21.10
C GLN A 161 14.51 3.76 -21.80
N ARG A 162 14.58 4.86 -21.04
CA ARG A 162 14.88 6.21 -21.56
C ARG A 162 16.37 6.51 -21.66
N THR A 163 17.17 6.06 -20.70
CA THR A 163 18.59 6.42 -20.58
C THR A 163 19.55 5.38 -21.14
N GLY A 164 19.05 4.16 -21.35
CA GLY A 164 19.84 2.98 -21.69
C GLY A 164 20.70 2.42 -20.56
N ARG A 165 20.59 2.97 -19.34
CA ARG A 165 21.47 2.63 -18.20
C ARG A 165 20.66 2.09 -17.03
N GLY A 166 21.18 1.05 -16.39
CA GLY A 166 20.70 0.63 -15.07
C GLY A 166 21.17 1.57 -13.97
N GLN A 167 20.70 1.34 -12.74
CA GLN A 167 21.11 2.08 -11.56
C GLN A 167 21.06 1.21 -10.32
N ARG A 168 21.77 1.62 -9.27
CA ARG A 168 21.74 0.98 -7.96
C ARG A 168 20.61 1.57 -7.12
N ILE A 169 19.82 0.71 -6.49
CA ILE A 169 18.75 1.08 -5.57
C ILE A 169 19.15 0.60 -4.17
N GLU A 170 19.01 1.47 -3.16
CA GLU A 170 19.19 1.12 -1.76
C GLU A 170 17.92 1.50 -0.99
N VAL A 171 17.38 0.57 -0.21
CA VAL A 171 16.23 0.80 0.67
C VAL A 171 16.59 0.37 2.09
N PRO A 172 17.17 1.28 2.90
CA PRO A 172 17.47 0.97 4.30
C PRO A 172 16.17 0.71 5.08
N LEU A 173 16.12 -0.37 5.86
CA LEU A 173 14.95 -0.69 6.70
C LEU A 173 14.59 0.46 7.67
N HIS A 174 15.61 1.15 8.18
CA HIS A 174 15.43 2.33 9.04
C HIS A 174 14.73 3.48 8.29
N SER A 175 15.16 3.77 7.05
CA SER A 175 14.53 4.77 6.20
C SER A 175 13.11 4.38 5.79
N ALA A 176 12.87 3.09 5.54
CA ALA A 176 11.53 2.59 5.23
C ALA A 176 10.55 2.81 6.40
N MET A 177 11.02 2.69 7.65
CA MET A 177 10.20 3.01 8.83
C MET A 177 9.86 4.49 8.96
N PHE A 178 10.67 5.40 8.41
CA PHE A 178 10.29 6.82 8.40
C PHE A 178 9.04 7.07 7.55
N ALA A 179 8.89 6.33 6.44
CA ALA A 179 7.67 6.36 5.64
C ALA A 179 6.47 5.78 6.41
N ALA A 180 6.68 4.78 7.25
CA ALA A 180 5.63 4.20 8.09
C ALA A 180 5.19 5.14 9.24
N MET A 181 6.14 5.83 9.87
CA MET A 181 5.87 6.76 10.97
C MET A 181 5.31 8.11 10.49
N GLY A 182 5.66 8.55 9.28
CA GLY A 182 5.10 9.75 8.63
C GLY A 182 5.22 11.00 9.51
N ARG A 183 4.13 11.76 9.60
CA ARG A 183 4.03 13.03 10.35
C ARG A 183 4.51 12.98 11.79
N HIS A 184 4.53 11.81 12.45
CA HIS A 184 5.00 11.67 13.83
C HIS A 184 6.50 12.00 13.98
N LEU A 185 7.25 12.07 12.88
CA LEU A 185 8.64 12.50 12.86
C LEU A 185 8.82 14.01 12.61
N SER A 186 7.73 14.78 12.49
CA SER A 186 7.78 16.22 12.25
C SER A 186 7.74 16.97 13.57
N ASN A 187 8.83 17.67 13.90
CA ASN A 187 8.91 18.56 15.06
C ASN A 187 8.87 20.02 14.61
N PHE A 188 8.12 20.84 15.34
CA PHE A 188 7.97 22.27 15.07
C PHE A 188 8.64 23.06 16.20
N HIS A 189 9.51 24.01 15.86
CA HIS A 189 10.24 24.79 16.87
C HIS A 189 9.38 25.89 17.51
N ASP A 190 8.65 26.63 16.69
CA ASP A 190 7.93 27.84 17.13
C ASP A 190 6.40 27.66 17.17
N ILE A 191 5.91 26.51 16.73
CA ILE A 191 4.49 26.21 16.64
C ILE A 191 4.25 24.93 17.43
N SER A 192 3.38 24.97 18.43
CA SER A 192 2.79 23.77 19.00
C SER A 192 1.46 23.55 18.28
N PRO A 193 1.41 22.75 17.18
CA PRO A 193 0.14 22.48 16.54
C PRO A 193 -0.79 21.84 17.58
N PRO A 194 -2.10 22.14 17.55
CA PRO A 194 -3.04 21.47 18.44
C PRO A 194 -2.86 19.97 18.29
N ASP A 195 -2.74 19.26 19.41
CA ASP A 195 -2.60 17.82 19.38
C ASP A 195 -3.87 17.25 18.76
N LEU A 196 -3.78 16.84 17.50
CA LEU A 196 -4.91 16.31 16.78
C LEU A 196 -5.46 15.05 17.45
N PHE A 197 -4.68 14.38 18.30
CA PHE A 197 -5.07 13.20 19.06
C PHE A 197 -5.70 13.53 20.42
N THR A 198 -5.92 14.79 20.81
CA THR A 198 -6.73 15.10 22.01
C THR A 198 -8.21 14.77 21.79
N LEU A 199 -9.03 15.04 22.81
CA LEU A 199 -10.47 14.93 22.68
C LEU A 199 -10.97 15.87 21.56
N PRO A 200 -11.89 15.41 20.70
CA PRO A 200 -12.59 14.14 20.77
C PRO A 200 -11.93 13.00 20.00
N ARG A 201 -10.77 13.20 19.36
CA ARG A 201 -10.13 12.16 18.55
C ARG A 201 -9.65 10.97 19.37
N ASN A 202 -8.93 11.14 20.48
CA ASN A 202 -8.46 9.99 21.30
C ASN A 202 -9.59 9.15 21.90
N VAL A 203 -10.75 9.74 22.17
CA VAL A 203 -11.91 9.01 22.69
C VAL A 203 -12.70 8.45 21.52
N MET A 204 -13.15 9.27 20.59
CA MET A 204 -14.03 8.81 19.52
C MET A 204 -13.31 7.97 18.45
N SER A 205 -11.98 8.02 18.35
CA SER A 205 -11.18 7.15 17.46
C SER A 205 -10.26 6.22 18.25
N HIS A 206 -10.87 5.28 18.98
CA HIS A 206 -10.17 4.31 19.82
C HIS A 206 -10.72 2.89 19.65
N GLN A 207 -10.03 1.94 20.25
CA GLN A 207 -10.51 0.57 20.42
C GLN A 207 -11.35 0.45 21.68
N TYR A 208 -12.51 -0.19 21.58
CA TYR A 208 -13.43 -0.36 22.70
C TYR A 208 -13.89 -1.80 22.85
N GLU A 209 -13.83 -2.30 24.08
CA GLU A 209 -14.42 -3.59 24.46
C GLU A 209 -15.95 -3.47 24.46
N CYS A 210 -16.61 -4.47 23.88
CA CYS A 210 -18.06 -4.55 23.70
C CYS A 210 -18.69 -5.55 24.68
N ALA A 211 -20.03 -5.66 24.67
CA ALA A 211 -20.78 -6.53 25.59
C ALA A 211 -20.39 -8.02 25.53
N ASP A 212 -19.89 -8.48 24.39
CA ASP A 212 -19.44 -9.84 24.13
C ASP A 212 -17.94 -10.07 24.41
N GLY A 213 -17.25 -9.11 25.03
CA GLY A 213 -15.81 -9.16 25.30
C GLY A 213 -14.94 -8.99 24.04
N ARG A 214 -15.55 -8.77 22.87
CA ARG A 214 -14.85 -8.44 21.62
C ARG A 214 -14.57 -6.95 21.55
N TYR A 215 -13.64 -6.56 20.66
CA TYR A 215 -13.28 -5.17 20.47
C TYR A 215 -13.75 -4.66 19.10
N VAL A 216 -14.10 -3.38 19.06
CA VAL A 216 -14.25 -2.61 17.81
C VAL A 216 -13.20 -1.52 17.73
N GLN A 217 -12.73 -1.22 16.53
CA GLN A 217 -12.03 0.03 16.22
C GLN A 217 -13.08 1.04 15.72
N ASN A 218 -13.39 2.03 16.55
CA ASN A 218 -14.24 3.16 16.15
C ASN A 218 -13.39 4.25 15.49
N HIS A 219 -13.99 5.02 14.57
CA HIS A 219 -13.32 6.12 13.87
C HIS A 219 -14.18 7.39 13.87
N GLY A 220 -14.39 8.00 15.04
CA GLY A 220 -15.03 9.31 15.21
C GLY A 220 -14.06 10.49 15.11
N MET A 221 -13.14 10.44 14.15
CA MET A 221 -12.01 11.39 14.03
C MET A 221 -12.42 12.81 13.63
N TYR A 222 -13.56 12.91 12.95
CA TYR A 222 -14.14 14.14 12.43
C TYR A 222 -15.56 14.27 12.98
N GLN A 223 -16.01 15.51 13.20
CA GLN A 223 -17.34 15.85 13.72
C GLN A 223 -18.44 14.97 13.12
N ARG A 224 -18.52 14.93 11.79
CA ARG A 224 -19.47 14.08 11.06
C ARG A 224 -19.52 12.63 11.55
N PHE A 225 -18.38 11.96 11.73
CA PHE A 225 -18.37 10.55 12.16
C PHE A 225 -18.75 10.40 13.62
N ALA A 226 -18.32 11.34 14.46
CA ALA A 226 -18.75 11.35 15.85
C ALA A 226 -20.28 11.55 15.93
N SER A 227 -20.85 12.49 15.17
CA SER A 227 -22.31 12.70 15.11
C SER A 227 -23.04 11.46 14.57
N GLN A 228 -22.54 10.79 13.53
CA GLN A 228 -23.11 9.55 12.99
C GLN A 228 -23.03 8.38 13.99
N PHE A 229 -21.93 8.28 14.73
CA PHE A 229 -21.77 7.31 15.82
C PHE A 229 -22.78 7.58 16.95
N LEU A 230 -22.86 8.81 17.45
CA LEU A 230 -23.78 9.18 18.53
C LEU A 230 -25.25 9.00 18.14
N GLN A 231 -25.60 9.23 16.86
CA GLN A 231 -26.90 8.86 16.32
C GLN A 231 -27.15 7.35 16.39
N ALA A 232 -26.20 6.52 15.95
CA ALA A 232 -26.31 5.05 16.02
C ALA A 232 -26.36 4.52 17.47
N ALA A 233 -25.75 5.26 18.39
CA ALA A 233 -25.77 4.99 19.81
C ALA A 233 -27.06 5.44 20.52
N GLY A 234 -27.97 6.14 19.83
CA GLY A 234 -29.17 6.69 20.46
C GLY A 234 -28.85 7.81 21.48
N ARG A 235 -27.74 8.53 21.28
CA ARG A 235 -27.29 9.65 22.10
C ARG A 235 -27.14 10.96 21.30
N PRO A 236 -28.13 11.37 20.46
CA PRO A 236 -28.01 12.58 19.67
C PRO A 236 -27.82 13.85 20.52
N GLU A 237 -28.29 13.84 21.77
CA GLU A 237 -28.11 14.91 22.74
C GLU A 237 -26.66 15.17 23.13
N TRP A 238 -25.75 14.21 22.90
CA TRP A 238 -24.31 14.37 23.16
C TRP A 238 -23.56 15.05 22.02
N ILE A 239 -24.21 15.28 20.87
CA ILE A 239 -23.53 15.79 19.68
C ILE A 239 -23.08 17.24 19.90
N GLU A 240 -23.96 18.09 20.41
CA GLU A 240 -23.66 19.51 20.65
C GLU A 240 -22.52 19.65 21.68
N ASP A 241 -22.63 18.95 22.82
CA ASP A 241 -21.58 18.93 23.85
C ASP A 241 -20.22 18.48 23.32
N LEU A 242 -20.19 17.57 22.34
CA LEU A 242 -18.95 17.07 21.74
C LEU A 242 -18.42 18.00 20.64
N GLU A 243 -19.31 18.60 19.85
CA GLU A 243 -18.96 19.52 18.76
C GLU A 243 -18.21 20.75 19.29
N ASP A 244 -18.62 21.26 20.45
CA ASP A 244 -17.98 22.38 21.15
C ASP A 244 -16.55 22.07 21.62
N LEU A 245 -16.18 20.80 21.72
CA LEU A 245 -14.85 20.37 22.18
C LEU A 245 -13.85 20.22 21.03
N TYR A 246 -14.29 20.24 19.77
CA TYR A 246 -13.38 20.13 18.63
C TYR A 246 -12.46 21.36 18.53
N GLY A 247 -11.17 21.16 18.77
CA GLY A 247 -10.16 22.23 18.68
C GLY A 247 -10.12 23.16 19.90
N ALA A 248 -10.90 22.85 20.94
CA ALA A 248 -10.82 23.52 22.23
C ALA A 248 -9.67 22.95 23.08
N ASP A 249 -9.21 23.75 24.05
CA ASP A 249 -8.38 23.23 25.14
C ASP A 249 -9.31 22.56 26.17
N VAL A 250 -9.10 21.27 26.43
CA VAL A 250 -10.02 20.44 27.21
C VAL A 250 -9.31 19.93 28.45
N SER A 251 -9.93 20.12 29.62
CA SER A 251 -9.35 19.65 30.89
C SER A 251 -9.23 18.13 30.96
N PRO A 252 -8.21 17.58 31.64
CA PRO A 252 -8.07 16.14 31.86
C PRO A 252 -9.33 15.47 32.41
N ASP A 253 -10.00 16.09 33.38
CA ASP A 253 -11.24 15.58 33.97
C ASP A 253 -12.37 15.44 32.94
N THR A 254 -12.47 16.38 32.00
CA THR A 254 -13.47 16.32 30.92
C THR A 254 -13.14 15.20 29.93
N ILE A 255 -11.85 15.00 29.62
CA ILE A 255 -11.39 13.89 28.77
C ILE A 255 -11.71 12.55 29.42
N GLU A 256 -11.46 12.41 30.73
CA GLU A 256 -11.76 11.19 31.50
C GLU A 256 -13.27 10.92 31.55
N LEU A 257 -14.09 11.95 31.81
CA LEU A 257 -15.55 11.85 31.76
C LEU A 257 -16.05 11.30 30.42
N TRP A 258 -15.57 11.85 29.30
CA TRP A 258 -15.96 11.38 27.97
C TRP A 258 -15.44 9.99 27.67
N ARG A 259 -14.22 9.67 28.10
CA ARG A 259 -13.66 8.33 27.98
C ARG A 259 -14.53 7.30 28.69
N ASP A 260 -14.96 7.58 29.92
CA ASP A 260 -15.82 6.69 30.69
C ASP A 260 -17.20 6.53 30.05
N ARG A 261 -17.82 7.64 29.63
CA ARG A 261 -19.13 7.62 28.93
C ARG A 261 -19.08 6.74 27.69
N VAL A 262 -18.11 6.98 26.81
CA VAL A 262 -17.99 6.25 25.54
C VAL A 262 -17.58 4.80 25.78
N THR A 263 -16.68 4.52 26.75
CA THR A 263 -16.32 3.14 27.12
C THR A 263 -17.52 2.35 27.59
N ASN A 264 -18.33 2.91 28.49
CA ASN A 264 -19.54 2.26 28.99
C ASN A 264 -20.58 2.07 27.90
N LEU A 265 -20.72 3.06 27.00
CA LEU A 265 -21.62 2.97 25.87
C LEU A 265 -21.27 1.77 24.98
N PHE A 266 -20.00 1.54 24.65
CA PHE A 266 -19.61 0.38 23.83
C PHE A 266 -19.92 -0.97 24.50
N ARG A 267 -20.03 -1.03 25.84
CA ARG A 267 -20.46 -2.24 26.57
C ARG A 267 -21.96 -2.54 26.46
N GLU A 268 -22.77 -1.69 25.86
CA GLU A 268 -24.23 -1.90 25.75
C GLU A 268 -24.63 -2.89 24.64
N LYS A 269 -23.78 -3.12 23.63
CA LYS A 269 -24.04 -4.03 22.49
C LYS A 269 -22.83 -4.88 22.17
N THR A 270 -23.03 -5.96 21.41
CA THR A 270 -21.93 -6.77 20.88
C THR A 270 -21.12 -5.99 19.83
N ALA A 271 -19.87 -6.40 19.59
CA ALA A 271 -19.01 -5.74 18.62
C ALA A 271 -19.62 -5.69 17.21
N LYS A 272 -20.32 -6.76 16.78
CA LYS A 272 -20.95 -6.82 15.46
C LYS A 272 -22.18 -5.94 15.35
N GLU A 273 -23.01 -5.86 16.39
CA GLU A 273 -24.15 -4.94 16.43
C GLU A 273 -23.69 -3.47 16.34
N TRP A 274 -22.57 -3.13 16.98
CA TRP A 274 -21.97 -1.81 16.84
C TRP A 274 -21.45 -1.53 15.43
N GLU A 275 -20.68 -2.47 14.87
CA GLU A 275 -20.19 -2.37 13.49
C GLU A 275 -21.35 -2.14 12.51
N ASP A 276 -22.45 -2.88 12.63
CA ASP A 276 -23.62 -2.74 11.75
C ASP A 276 -24.37 -1.43 11.98
N ALA A 277 -24.70 -1.08 13.22
CA ALA A 277 -25.47 0.13 13.54
C ALA A 277 -24.75 1.41 13.11
N ILE A 278 -23.43 1.50 13.35
CA ILE A 278 -22.62 2.65 12.94
C ILE A 278 -22.50 2.71 11.41
N ALA A 279 -22.40 1.54 10.76
CA ALA A 279 -22.32 1.47 9.31
C ALA A 279 -23.64 1.87 8.61
N GLU A 280 -24.79 1.62 9.24
CA GLU A 280 -26.12 2.06 8.76
C GLU A 280 -26.27 3.59 8.75
N THR A 281 -25.72 4.28 9.75
CA THR A 281 -25.68 5.77 9.78
C THR A 281 -24.59 6.35 8.87
N GLY A 282 -23.75 5.48 8.28
CA GLY A 282 -22.64 5.86 7.41
C GLY A 282 -21.41 6.35 8.16
N GLY A 283 -21.32 6.05 9.47
CA GLY A 283 -20.11 6.18 10.26
C GLY A 283 -19.07 5.10 9.93
N ALA A 284 -17.94 5.12 10.63
CA ALA A 284 -16.81 4.22 10.38
C ALA A 284 -16.44 3.48 11.67
N CYS A 285 -16.68 2.18 11.68
CA CYS A 285 -16.37 1.27 12.77
C CYS A 285 -16.12 -0.13 12.19
N THR A 286 -15.19 -0.89 12.75
CA THR A 286 -14.96 -2.29 12.39
C THR A 286 -14.70 -3.13 13.63
N VAL A 287 -15.20 -4.36 13.63
CA VAL A 287 -14.78 -5.38 14.60
C VAL A 287 -13.29 -5.63 14.43
N CYS A 288 -12.54 -5.65 15.54
CA CYS A 288 -11.16 -6.10 15.61
C CYS A 288 -11.14 -7.62 15.42
N LYS A 289 -10.57 -8.05 14.29
CA LYS A 289 -10.56 -9.45 13.84
C LYS A 289 -9.24 -10.13 14.17
N THR A 290 -9.28 -11.41 14.53
CA THR A 290 -8.07 -12.24 14.62
C THR A 290 -7.54 -12.57 13.21
N VAL A 291 -6.30 -13.03 13.10
CA VAL A 291 -5.71 -13.43 11.80
C VAL A 291 -6.56 -14.47 11.08
N ASP A 292 -7.10 -15.46 11.80
CA ASP A 292 -7.94 -16.51 11.22
C ASP A 292 -9.24 -15.94 10.66
N GLU A 293 -9.85 -14.97 11.34
CA GLU A 293 -11.07 -14.30 10.88
C GLU A 293 -10.82 -13.47 9.62
N TRP A 294 -9.64 -12.84 9.47
CA TRP A 294 -9.27 -12.12 8.26
C TRP A 294 -9.22 -13.05 7.03
N LEU A 295 -8.69 -14.28 7.19
CA LEU A 295 -8.51 -15.22 6.10
C LEU A 295 -9.82 -15.89 5.62
N VAL A 296 -10.87 -15.89 6.43
CA VAL A 296 -12.17 -16.47 6.07
C VAL A 296 -13.25 -15.42 5.81
N HIS A 297 -12.89 -14.14 5.83
CA HIS A 297 -13.85 -13.05 5.63
C HIS A 297 -14.39 -13.05 4.18
N GLU A 298 -15.72 -13.10 4.04
CA GLU A 298 -16.39 -13.21 2.72
C GLU A 298 -15.97 -12.11 1.74
N HIS A 299 -15.91 -10.85 2.20
CA HIS A 299 -15.45 -9.74 1.36
C HIS A 299 -13.99 -9.90 0.92
N ALA A 300 -13.13 -10.47 1.77
CA ALA A 300 -11.71 -10.67 1.47
C ALA A 300 -11.53 -11.75 0.40
N ILE A 301 -12.29 -12.85 0.51
CA ILE A 301 -12.31 -13.93 -0.48
C ILE A 301 -12.91 -13.44 -1.81
N ALA A 302 -14.11 -12.85 -1.79
CA ALA A 302 -14.79 -12.36 -3.00
C ALA A 302 -14.00 -11.24 -3.69
N GLY A 303 -13.30 -10.42 -2.91
CA GLY A 303 -12.43 -9.36 -3.37
C GLY A 303 -11.02 -9.81 -3.71
N GLY A 304 -10.71 -11.12 -3.70
CA GLY A 304 -9.40 -11.72 -4.00
C GLY A 304 -8.24 -11.18 -3.15
N MET A 305 -8.54 -10.66 -1.96
CA MET A 305 -7.58 -10.28 -0.92
C MET A 305 -7.10 -11.51 -0.14
N VAL A 306 -7.83 -12.61 -0.21
CA VAL A 306 -7.40 -13.95 0.20
C VAL A 306 -7.44 -14.85 -1.03
N VAL A 307 -6.40 -15.64 -1.22
CA VAL A 307 -6.26 -16.63 -2.29
C VAL A 307 -5.95 -17.99 -1.69
N GLU A 308 -6.34 -19.06 -2.39
CA GLU A 308 -5.94 -20.42 -2.07
C GLU A 308 -4.81 -20.85 -2.99
N VAL A 309 -3.75 -21.42 -2.41
CA VAL A 309 -2.56 -21.89 -3.12
C VAL A 309 -2.26 -23.30 -2.64
N ASP A 310 -2.13 -24.24 -3.58
CA ASP A 310 -1.77 -25.62 -3.27
C ASP A 310 -0.24 -25.75 -3.14
N ASP A 311 0.24 -25.76 -1.91
CA ASP A 311 1.66 -25.81 -1.57
C ASP A 311 2.18 -27.26 -1.53
N ALA A 312 3.43 -27.46 -1.95
CA ALA A 312 4.02 -28.80 -2.03
C ALA A 312 4.29 -29.43 -0.66
N GLU A 313 4.56 -28.62 0.37
CA GLU A 313 4.90 -29.10 1.72
C GLU A 313 3.70 -28.99 2.68
N HIS A 314 2.91 -27.92 2.55
CA HIS A 314 1.83 -27.59 3.49
C HIS A 314 0.42 -27.91 2.96
N GLY A 315 0.30 -28.41 1.73
CA GLY A 315 -0.99 -28.64 1.07
C GLY A 315 -1.72 -27.33 0.75
N THR A 316 -3.04 -27.36 0.67
CA THR A 316 -3.83 -26.17 0.33
C THR A 316 -3.78 -25.13 1.46
N MET A 317 -3.21 -23.96 1.16
CA MET A 317 -3.05 -22.83 2.08
C MET A 317 -3.92 -21.65 1.66
N LYS A 318 -4.48 -20.94 2.65
CA LYS A 318 -5.01 -19.58 2.46
C LYS A 318 -3.89 -18.57 2.65
N GLN A 319 -3.70 -17.70 1.68
CA GLN A 319 -2.66 -16.67 1.69
C GLN A 319 -3.28 -15.30 1.36
N PRO A 320 -2.65 -14.17 1.78
CA PRO A 320 -3.01 -12.85 1.28
C PRO A 320 -2.89 -12.81 -0.25
N GLY A 321 -3.85 -12.25 -0.97
CA GLY A 321 -3.80 -12.07 -2.42
C GLY A 321 -2.93 -10.87 -2.84
N PRO A 322 -2.71 -10.67 -4.15
CA PRO A 322 -1.98 -9.50 -4.65
C PRO A 322 -2.62 -8.19 -4.18
N PRO A 323 -1.85 -7.23 -3.64
CA PRO A 323 -2.40 -6.03 -3.00
C PRO A 323 -2.91 -4.97 -3.98
N THR A 324 -2.58 -5.09 -5.28
CA THR A 324 -2.99 -4.13 -6.32
C THR A 324 -3.56 -4.84 -7.54
N ARG A 325 -4.46 -4.14 -8.27
CA ARG A 325 -5.15 -4.67 -9.45
C ARG A 325 -4.92 -3.78 -10.66
N LEU A 326 -4.04 -4.19 -11.56
CA LEU A 326 -3.86 -3.53 -12.86
C LEU A 326 -4.83 -4.13 -13.88
N ARG A 327 -5.74 -3.32 -14.44
CA ARG A 327 -6.77 -3.83 -15.38
C ARG A 327 -6.26 -4.02 -16.80
N GLY A 328 -5.31 -3.19 -17.25
CA GLY A 328 -4.75 -3.30 -18.60
C GLY A 328 -3.70 -4.40 -18.72
N THR A 329 -3.05 -4.75 -17.61
CA THR A 329 -1.96 -5.73 -17.53
C THR A 329 -2.11 -6.53 -16.23
N PRO A 330 -3.19 -7.30 -16.06
CA PRO A 330 -3.38 -8.09 -14.86
C PRO A 330 -2.20 -9.04 -14.68
N GLY A 331 -1.69 -9.10 -13.45
CA GLY A 331 -0.66 -10.07 -13.08
C GLY A 331 -1.19 -11.51 -13.14
N PRO A 332 -0.29 -12.51 -13.24
CA PRO A 332 -0.69 -13.90 -13.24
C PRO A 332 -1.32 -14.30 -11.88
N ALA A 333 -2.11 -15.37 -11.88
CA ALA A 333 -2.58 -15.96 -10.63
C ALA A 333 -1.38 -16.46 -9.78
N PRO A 334 -1.39 -16.26 -8.45
CA PRO A 334 -0.32 -16.75 -7.60
C PRO A 334 -0.12 -18.27 -7.73
N ARG A 335 1.11 -18.70 -7.96
CA ARG A 335 1.54 -20.11 -7.93
C ARG A 335 2.26 -20.40 -6.62
N ARG A 336 2.33 -21.68 -6.21
CA ARG A 336 3.07 -22.11 -5.01
C ARG A 336 4.54 -21.68 -5.01
N ALA A 337 5.16 -21.68 -3.84
CA ALA A 337 6.61 -21.50 -3.73
C ALA A 337 7.34 -22.74 -4.27
N PRO A 338 8.52 -22.57 -4.89
CA PRO A 338 9.30 -23.69 -5.40
C PRO A 338 9.98 -24.48 -4.26
N THR A 339 10.12 -25.79 -4.44
CA THR A 339 11.01 -26.59 -3.58
C THR A 339 12.47 -26.19 -3.82
N LEU A 340 13.36 -26.49 -2.87
CA LEU A 340 14.77 -26.09 -2.96
C LEU A 340 15.41 -26.68 -4.22
N GLY A 341 15.97 -25.80 -5.06
CA GLY A 341 16.68 -26.20 -6.27
C GLY A 341 15.80 -26.83 -7.36
N GLU A 342 14.47 -26.73 -7.25
CA GLU A 342 13.50 -27.34 -8.18
C GLU A 342 13.80 -27.00 -9.65
N HIS A 343 14.40 -25.83 -9.90
CA HIS A 343 14.64 -25.30 -11.24
C HIS A 343 16.14 -25.15 -11.56
N THR A 344 17.06 -25.68 -10.74
CA THR A 344 18.51 -25.48 -10.93
C THR A 344 18.98 -25.87 -12.33
N GLN A 345 18.68 -27.10 -12.76
CA GLN A 345 19.16 -27.59 -14.06
C GLN A 345 18.47 -26.89 -15.24
N SER A 346 17.14 -26.70 -15.15
CA SER A 346 16.35 -26.10 -16.24
C SER A 346 16.66 -24.62 -16.42
N ALA A 347 16.77 -23.85 -15.34
CA ALA A 347 17.11 -22.42 -15.41
C ALA A 347 18.52 -22.19 -15.97
N LEU A 348 19.52 -22.96 -15.52
CA LEU A 348 20.88 -22.83 -16.04
C LEU A 348 20.98 -23.21 -17.53
N ALA A 349 20.27 -24.26 -17.96
CA ALA A 349 20.21 -24.63 -19.37
C ALA A 349 19.54 -23.55 -20.23
N GLU A 350 18.43 -22.97 -19.75
CA GLU A 350 17.71 -21.87 -20.41
C GLU A 350 18.62 -20.65 -20.60
N ILE A 351 19.31 -20.22 -19.54
CA ILE A 351 20.17 -19.03 -19.57
C ILE A 351 21.34 -19.20 -20.54
N ARG A 352 21.93 -20.40 -20.59
CA ARG A 352 23.03 -20.71 -21.52
C ARG A 352 22.58 -20.76 -22.98
N ALA A 353 21.31 -21.05 -23.22
CA ALA A 353 20.70 -21.02 -24.55
C ALA A 353 20.14 -19.64 -24.91
N ALA A 354 19.92 -18.76 -23.94
CA ALA A 354 19.29 -17.47 -24.14
C ALA A 354 20.21 -16.51 -24.92
N PRO A 355 19.65 -15.70 -25.84
CA PRO A 355 20.41 -14.62 -26.45
C PRO A 355 20.81 -13.56 -25.40
N PRO A 356 21.85 -12.76 -25.66
CA PRO A 356 22.22 -11.64 -24.81
C PRO A 356 21.02 -10.73 -24.54
N GLY A 357 20.93 -10.20 -23.31
CA GLY A 357 19.85 -9.30 -22.89
C GLY A 357 19.67 -8.10 -23.82
N GLN A 358 18.46 -7.55 -23.81
CA GLN A 358 18.10 -6.41 -24.66
C GLN A 358 19.05 -5.23 -24.43
N ARG A 359 19.66 -4.73 -25.51
CA ARG A 359 20.40 -3.48 -25.48
C ARG A 359 19.42 -2.32 -25.58
N PHE A 360 19.62 -1.31 -24.74
CA PHE A 360 18.84 -0.09 -24.77
C PHE A 360 19.67 1.01 -25.44
N ASP A 361 19.28 1.41 -26.65
CA ASP A 361 20.05 2.36 -27.48
C ASP A 361 19.79 3.83 -27.13
N SER A 362 18.75 4.11 -26.32
CA SER A 362 18.41 5.47 -25.91
C SER A 362 19.49 6.06 -25.01
N ARG A 363 19.75 7.37 -25.16
CA ARG A 363 20.76 8.12 -24.41
C ARG A 363 20.19 9.43 -23.86
N GLU A 364 18.90 9.45 -23.57
CA GLU A 364 18.27 10.64 -23.00
C GLU A 364 18.92 10.94 -21.64
N GLU A 365 19.28 12.20 -21.42
CA GLU A 365 19.69 12.67 -20.09
C GLU A 365 18.45 13.18 -19.36
N ILE A 366 18.00 12.40 -18.39
CA ILE A 366 16.84 12.72 -17.54
C ILE A 366 17.29 12.96 -16.11
N LEU A 367 16.62 13.88 -15.42
CA LEU A 367 16.85 14.15 -14.02
C LEU A 367 16.11 13.16 -13.12
N ALA A 368 14.98 12.63 -13.59
CA ALA A 368 14.11 11.75 -12.81
C ALA A 368 13.27 10.83 -13.70
N ALA A 369 12.88 9.67 -13.18
CA ALA A 369 12.18 8.63 -13.94
C ALA A 369 10.85 9.12 -14.54
N LEU A 370 10.08 9.91 -13.77
CA LEU A 370 8.79 10.46 -14.18
C LEU A 370 8.89 11.88 -14.72
N GLN A 371 10.08 12.34 -15.12
CA GLN A 371 10.23 13.64 -15.77
C GLN A 371 9.34 13.73 -17.00
N GLY A 372 8.45 14.73 -17.02
CA GLY A 372 7.48 14.97 -18.08
C GLY A 372 6.09 14.40 -17.81
N VAL A 373 5.91 13.61 -16.74
CA VAL A 373 4.61 13.05 -16.34
C VAL A 373 3.84 14.07 -15.51
N ARG A 374 2.58 14.35 -15.88
CA ARG A 374 1.68 15.20 -15.10
C ARG A 374 0.60 14.39 -14.38
N VAL A 375 0.44 14.67 -13.10
CA VAL A 375 -0.49 13.97 -12.20
C VAL A 375 -1.52 14.95 -11.66
N LEU A 376 -2.80 14.60 -11.76
CA LEU A 376 -3.89 15.27 -11.04
C LEU A 376 -4.22 14.45 -9.79
N ASP A 377 -3.92 15.01 -8.63
CA ASP A 377 -4.14 14.39 -7.32
C ASP A 377 -5.44 14.94 -6.71
N LEU A 378 -6.47 14.09 -6.70
CA LEU A 378 -7.80 14.35 -6.12
C LEU A 378 -7.94 13.70 -4.73
N CYS A 379 -6.83 13.26 -4.15
CA CYS A 379 -6.84 12.50 -2.91
C CYS A 379 -6.90 13.38 -1.67
N ILE A 380 -7.28 12.78 -0.54
CA ILE A 380 -7.41 13.44 0.75
C ILE A 380 -6.84 12.58 1.89
N VAL A 381 -6.60 13.20 3.04
CA VAL A 381 -6.21 12.55 4.32
C VAL A 381 -4.78 11.98 4.30
N LEU A 382 -4.56 10.73 3.86
CA LEU A 382 -3.25 10.07 4.03
C LEU A 382 -2.83 9.19 2.85
N ALA A 383 -3.47 8.02 2.63
CA ALA A 383 -2.98 7.02 1.68
C ALA A 383 -2.87 7.53 0.22
N GLY A 384 -3.91 8.21 -0.25
CA GLY A 384 -3.93 8.77 -1.61
C GLY A 384 -2.94 9.93 -1.79
N PRO A 385 -2.91 10.94 -0.91
CA PRO A 385 -1.89 11.98 -0.98
C PRO A 385 -0.45 11.43 -0.90
N THR A 386 -0.18 10.40 -0.11
CA THR A 386 1.15 9.75 -0.11
C THR A 386 1.52 9.21 -1.50
N CYS A 387 0.57 8.60 -2.23
CA CYS A 387 0.80 8.19 -3.62
C CYS A 387 1.22 9.37 -4.51
N GLY A 388 0.47 10.48 -4.45
CA GLY A 388 0.83 11.69 -5.19
C GLY A 388 2.23 12.22 -4.82
N ARG A 389 2.58 12.22 -3.53
CA ARG A 389 3.92 12.66 -3.06
C ARG A 389 5.01 11.75 -3.61
N THR A 390 4.83 10.44 -3.53
CA THR A 390 5.79 9.46 -4.05
C THR A 390 6.02 9.65 -5.55
N LEU A 391 4.97 9.89 -6.34
CA LEU A 391 5.12 10.20 -7.76
C LEU A 391 5.92 11.50 -7.98
N GLY A 392 5.70 12.53 -7.17
CA GLY A 392 6.48 13.77 -7.19
C GLY A 392 7.95 13.57 -6.82
N GLU A 393 8.25 12.71 -5.85
CA GLU A 393 9.63 12.33 -5.47
C GLU A 393 10.40 11.65 -6.62
N PHE A 394 9.68 10.95 -7.51
CA PHE A 394 10.24 10.39 -8.75
C PHE A 394 10.19 11.36 -9.95
N GLY A 395 9.86 12.64 -9.72
CA GLY A 395 9.98 13.74 -10.68
C GLY A 395 8.72 14.09 -11.47
N ALA A 396 7.55 13.56 -11.10
CA ALA A 396 6.29 13.93 -11.74
C ALA A 396 5.85 15.36 -11.34
N ASP A 397 5.19 16.06 -12.26
CA ASP A 397 4.51 17.34 -12.00
C ASP A 397 3.13 17.06 -11.39
N VAL A 398 3.06 17.11 -10.06
CA VAL A 398 1.85 16.76 -9.31
C VAL A 398 1.06 18.00 -8.95
N ILE A 399 -0.18 18.06 -9.43
CA ILE A 399 -1.16 19.11 -9.12
C ILE A 399 -2.21 18.52 -8.18
N LYS A 400 -2.12 18.88 -6.91
CA LYS A 400 -3.15 18.64 -5.91
C LYS A 400 -4.36 19.53 -6.17
N ILE A 401 -5.53 18.92 -6.32
CA ILE A 401 -6.79 19.63 -6.46
C ILE A 401 -7.55 19.49 -5.13
N ASP A 402 -7.81 20.61 -4.47
CA ASP A 402 -8.51 20.66 -3.18
C ASP A 402 -9.89 21.30 -3.30
N ASP A 403 -10.83 20.78 -2.51
CA ASP A 403 -12.16 21.36 -2.35
C ASP A 403 -12.06 22.60 -1.45
N PRO A 404 -12.57 23.78 -1.86
CA PRO A 404 -12.44 25.02 -1.10
C PRO A 404 -13.23 25.02 0.23
N SER A 405 -14.19 24.11 0.40
CA SER A 405 -14.97 23.97 1.65
C SER A 405 -14.30 23.07 2.68
N ARG A 406 -13.14 22.45 2.36
CA ARG A 406 -12.45 21.53 3.26
C ARG A 406 -11.59 22.29 4.27
N PRO A 407 -11.69 21.98 5.58
CA PRO A 407 -10.76 22.49 6.59
C PRO A 407 -9.32 22.11 6.26
N TYR A 408 -8.39 23.06 6.38
CA TYR A 408 -6.99 22.85 6.04
C TYR A 408 -6.22 22.22 7.21
N ASP A 409 -5.85 20.94 7.10
CA ASP A 409 -5.01 20.24 8.07
C ASP A 409 -3.53 20.58 7.83
N TYR A 410 -3.01 21.61 8.51
CA TYR A 410 -1.63 22.06 8.33
C TYR A 410 -0.60 20.94 8.58
N GLY A 411 -0.75 20.20 9.69
CA GLY A 411 0.21 19.16 10.09
C GLY A 411 0.18 17.96 9.14
N GLY A 412 -1.01 17.49 8.76
CA GLY A 412 -1.15 16.41 7.78
C GLY A 412 -0.62 16.81 6.39
N ASN A 413 -0.91 18.04 5.94
CA ASN A 413 -0.47 18.51 4.63
C ASN A 413 1.06 18.54 4.48
N LEU A 414 1.82 18.93 5.51
CA LEU A 414 3.27 19.01 5.43
C LEU A 414 3.94 17.66 5.17
N ASP A 415 3.38 16.58 5.72
CA ASP A 415 3.87 15.23 5.46
C ASP A 415 3.50 14.81 4.03
N VAL A 416 2.22 14.68 3.71
CA VAL A 416 1.80 13.95 2.49
C VAL A 416 1.69 14.81 1.22
N ASN A 417 1.87 16.13 1.30
CA ASN A 417 1.74 17.02 0.14
C ASN A 417 3.03 17.79 -0.22
N ARG A 418 4.17 17.48 0.40
CA ARG A 418 5.45 18.06 -0.01
C ARG A 418 5.78 17.77 -1.48
N GLY A 419 6.36 18.75 -2.17
CA GLY A 419 6.74 18.64 -3.58
C GLY A 419 5.59 18.79 -4.59
N LYS A 420 4.35 19.01 -4.14
CA LYS A 420 3.19 19.20 -5.03
C LYS A 420 2.87 20.68 -5.23
N ARG A 421 2.30 21.02 -6.39
CA ARG A 421 1.58 22.27 -6.62
C ARG A 421 0.13 22.05 -6.23
N SER A 422 -0.55 23.07 -5.68
CA SER A 422 -1.97 22.96 -5.32
C SER A 422 -2.83 23.98 -6.05
N ILE A 423 -4.09 23.60 -6.29
CA ILE A 423 -5.15 24.47 -6.80
C ILE A 423 -6.45 24.13 -6.08
N GLN A 424 -7.23 25.14 -5.71
CA GLN A 424 -8.57 24.95 -5.15
C GLN A 424 -9.62 25.00 -6.26
N ILE A 425 -10.41 23.94 -6.37
CA ILE A 425 -11.48 23.82 -7.37
C ILE A 425 -12.70 23.18 -6.71
N ASP A 426 -13.84 23.87 -6.76
CA ASP A 426 -15.12 23.28 -6.38
C ASP A 426 -15.66 22.39 -7.52
N LEU A 427 -15.34 21.10 -7.47
CA LEU A 427 -15.77 20.11 -8.46
C LEU A 427 -17.27 19.79 -8.41
N LYS A 428 -18.02 20.35 -7.46
CA LYS A 428 -19.49 20.24 -7.43
C LYS A 428 -20.13 21.22 -8.41
N LYS A 429 -19.43 22.31 -8.75
CA LYS A 429 -19.88 23.31 -9.73
C LYS A 429 -19.51 22.89 -11.15
N SER A 430 -20.33 23.28 -12.13
CA SER A 430 -20.04 23.08 -13.56
C SER A 430 -18.69 23.68 -13.96
N GLU A 431 -18.44 24.91 -13.52
CA GLU A 431 -17.25 25.70 -13.82
C GLU A 431 -15.99 25.04 -13.28
N GLY A 432 -16.06 24.48 -12.05
CA GLY A 432 -14.95 23.73 -11.48
C GLY A 432 -14.66 22.44 -12.26
N ARG A 433 -15.70 21.74 -12.71
CA ARG A 433 -15.54 20.57 -13.59
C ARG A 433 -14.97 20.95 -14.96
N ASP A 434 -15.28 22.13 -15.49
CA ASP A 434 -14.69 22.63 -16.74
C ASP A 434 -13.20 22.95 -16.58
N VAL A 435 -12.79 23.53 -15.45
CA VAL A 435 -11.36 23.71 -15.12
C VAL A 435 -10.66 22.35 -15.01
N PHE A 436 -11.24 21.39 -14.29
CA PHE A 436 -10.68 20.04 -14.20
C PHE A 436 -10.54 19.37 -15.57
N ARG A 437 -11.54 19.51 -16.43
CA ARG A 437 -11.51 19.02 -17.82
C ARG A 437 -10.34 19.64 -18.61
N LYS A 438 -10.07 20.94 -18.46
CA LYS A 438 -8.91 21.58 -19.11
C LYS A 438 -7.57 21.04 -18.57
N LEU A 439 -7.47 20.82 -17.25
CA LEU A 439 -6.27 20.22 -16.65
C LEU A 439 -6.04 18.79 -17.18
N LEU A 440 -7.12 18.01 -17.29
CA LEU A 440 -7.11 16.62 -17.76
C LEU A 440 -6.56 16.48 -19.19
N GLU A 441 -6.73 17.47 -20.05
CA GLU A 441 -6.21 17.45 -21.44
C GLU A 441 -4.68 17.30 -21.51
N THR A 442 -3.98 17.72 -20.46
CA THR A 442 -2.51 17.64 -20.36
C THR A 442 -2.01 16.65 -19.31
N ALA A 443 -2.92 15.89 -18.69
CA ALA A 443 -2.56 14.96 -17.63
C ALA A 443 -2.31 13.55 -18.18
N ASP A 444 -1.37 12.86 -17.53
CA ASP A 444 -1.05 11.45 -17.81
C ASP A 444 -1.66 10.54 -16.73
N VAL A 445 -1.80 11.08 -15.51
CA VAL A 445 -2.31 10.34 -14.36
C VAL A 445 -3.41 11.12 -13.64
N VAL A 446 -4.47 10.43 -13.25
CA VAL A 446 -5.43 10.89 -12.22
C VAL A 446 -5.38 9.93 -11.05
N VAL A 447 -5.15 10.44 -9.84
CA VAL A 447 -5.16 9.65 -8.60
C VAL A 447 -6.30 10.14 -7.71
N GLU A 448 -7.05 9.20 -7.14
CA GLU A 448 -8.21 9.51 -6.30
C GLU A 448 -8.39 8.46 -5.19
N ASN A 449 -8.94 8.86 -4.03
CA ASN A 449 -9.23 7.94 -2.91
C ASN A 449 -10.66 8.12 -2.35
N ASN A 450 -11.58 8.50 -3.23
CA ASN A 450 -12.95 8.85 -2.86
C ASN A 450 -13.81 7.59 -2.71
N ARG A 451 -14.94 7.73 -2.00
CA ARG A 451 -15.90 6.62 -1.87
C ARG A 451 -16.38 6.11 -3.23
N LYS A 452 -16.68 4.82 -3.29
CA LYS A 452 -17.28 4.17 -4.46
C LYS A 452 -18.41 5.01 -5.05
N GLY A 453 -18.29 5.33 -6.33
CA GLY A 453 -19.28 6.09 -7.09
C GLY A 453 -19.31 7.60 -6.86
N ALA A 454 -18.52 8.16 -5.94
CA ALA A 454 -18.47 9.62 -5.74
C ALA A 454 -18.00 10.34 -7.01
N MET A 455 -16.90 9.88 -7.59
CA MET A 455 -16.34 10.44 -8.83
C MET A 455 -17.31 10.28 -10.02
N ALA A 456 -17.99 9.13 -10.11
CA ALA A 456 -18.97 8.87 -11.16
C ALA A 456 -20.17 9.84 -11.08
N ARG A 457 -20.71 10.11 -9.88
CA ARG A 457 -21.79 11.10 -9.69
C ARG A 457 -21.39 12.52 -10.10
N MET A 458 -20.11 12.86 -9.95
CA MET A 458 -19.58 14.16 -10.38
C MET A 458 -19.27 14.21 -11.90
N GLY A 459 -19.35 13.08 -12.61
CA GLY A 459 -19.03 12.99 -14.04
C GLY A 459 -17.53 13.02 -14.34
N ILE A 460 -16.71 12.62 -13.37
CA ILE A 460 -15.24 12.60 -13.43
C ILE A 460 -14.66 11.25 -12.94
N GLY A 461 -15.48 10.19 -12.96
CA GLY A 461 -15.01 8.82 -12.73
C GLY A 461 -14.23 8.27 -13.92
N TYR A 462 -13.59 7.11 -13.73
CA TYR A 462 -12.73 6.48 -14.74
C TYR A 462 -13.35 6.42 -16.14
N ASP A 463 -14.59 5.94 -16.27
CA ASP A 463 -15.24 5.79 -17.58
C ASP A 463 -15.42 7.14 -18.31
N GLU A 464 -15.76 8.21 -17.58
CA GLU A 464 -15.92 9.55 -18.15
C GLU A 464 -14.57 10.20 -18.47
N VAL A 465 -13.57 10.00 -17.61
CA VAL A 465 -12.21 10.49 -17.82
C VAL A 465 -11.57 9.80 -19.04
N ARG A 466 -11.69 8.48 -19.15
CA ARG A 466 -11.16 7.67 -20.26
C ARG A 466 -11.80 8.03 -21.60
N LYS A 467 -13.11 8.33 -21.65
CA LYS A 467 -13.76 8.81 -22.89
C LYS A 467 -13.08 10.05 -23.46
N ARG A 468 -12.52 10.90 -22.61
CA ARG A 468 -11.92 12.19 -22.98
C ARG A 468 -10.41 12.11 -23.17
N LYS A 469 -9.72 11.29 -22.37
CA LYS A 469 -8.28 11.02 -22.43
C LYS A 469 -8.04 9.50 -22.43
N PRO A 470 -8.09 8.82 -23.59
CA PRO A 470 -8.09 7.35 -23.65
C PRO A 470 -6.83 6.66 -23.14
N ASP A 471 -5.70 7.37 -23.14
CA ASP A 471 -4.37 6.94 -22.69
C ASP A 471 -4.09 7.27 -21.22
N ILE A 472 -5.06 7.81 -20.47
CA ILE A 472 -4.91 8.16 -19.06
C ILE A 472 -4.65 6.94 -18.17
N VAL A 473 -3.71 7.08 -17.23
CA VAL A 473 -3.60 6.19 -16.08
C VAL A 473 -4.52 6.70 -14.97
N TYR A 474 -5.50 5.90 -14.55
CA TYR A 474 -6.41 6.27 -13.48
C TYR A 474 -6.21 5.33 -12.29
N ALA A 475 -5.71 5.89 -11.19
CA ALA A 475 -5.44 5.16 -9.96
C ALA A 475 -6.50 5.47 -8.89
N SER A 476 -7.07 4.43 -8.28
CA SER A 476 -8.02 4.54 -7.17
C SER A 476 -7.45 3.83 -5.94
N THR A 477 -7.18 4.60 -4.89
CA THR A 477 -6.73 4.08 -3.59
C THR A 477 -7.93 4.05 -2.65
N ASN A 478 -8.58 2.90 -2.51
CA ASN A 478 -9.77 2.76 -1.67
C ASN A 478 -9.55 1.70 -0.57
N ALA A 479 -10.33 1.79 0.51
CA ALA A 479 -10.16 0.92 1.67
C ALA A 479 -10.80 -0.47 1.55
N SER A 480 -11.64 -0.69 0.53
CA SER A 480 -12.24 -1.99 0.27
C SER A 480 -12.24 -2.29 -1.20
N ALA A 481 -11.80 -3.49 -1.58
CA ALA A 481 -11.77 -3.92 -2.97
C ALA A 481 -13.20 -3.89 -3.55
N THR A 482 -13.47 -2.94 -4.44
CA THR A 482 -14.84 -2.71 -4.94
C THR A 482 -15.22 -3.57 -6.15
N THR A 483 -14.27 -4.36 -6.66
CA THR A 483 -14.42 -5.20 -7.85
C THR A 483 -13.60 -6.50 -7.73
N ALA A 484 -14.21 -7.62 -8.11
CA ALA A 484 -13.58 -8.95 -8.11
C ALA A 484 -12.42 -9.04 -9.13
N PRO A 485 -11.45 -9.96 -8.93
CA PRO A 485 -10.47 -10.32 -9.97
C PRO A 485 -11.15 -10.91 -11.21
N GLY A 486 -10.97 -10.30 -12.37
CA GLY A 486 -11.39 -10.88 -13.65
C GLY A 486 -11.17 -9.92 -14.83
N PRO A 487 -10.84 -10.42 -16.04
CA PRO A 487 -10.51 -9.59 -17.21
C PRO A 487 -11.69 -8.76 -17.74
N SER A 488 -12.92 -9.09 -17.35
CA SER A 488 -14.11 -8.27 -17.59
C SER A 488 -15.22 -8.79 -16.70
N ALA A 489 -15.46 -8.14 -15.56
CA ALA A 489 -16.80 -8.21 -14.99
C ALA A 489 -17.71 -7.48 -15.99
N PRO A 490 -18.69 -8.14 -16.62
CA PRO A 490 -19.64 -7.44 -17.48
C PRO A 490 -20.28 -6.33 -16.65
N ALA A 491 -20.50 -5.16 -17.27
CA ALA A 491 -21.26 -4.07 -16.67
C ALA A 491 -22.66 -4.58 -16.32
N GLY A 492 -22.83 -5.15 -15.12
CA GLY A 492 -24.03 -5.89 -14.75
C GLY A 492 -23.82 -7.00 -13.70
N SER A 493 -22.60 -7.52 -13.47
CA SER A 493 -22.42 -8.49 -12.38
C SER A 493 -22.41 -7.77 -11.03
N SER A 494 -23.48 -7.94 -10.25
CA SER A 494 -23.57 -7.50 -8.86
C SER A 494 -22.50 -8.21 -8.03
N SER A 495 -21.33 -7.60 -7.92
CA SER A 495 -20.39 -7.89 -6.83
C SER A 495 -21.15 -7.69 -5.52
N PRO A 496 -21.02 -8.60 -4.53
CA PRO A 496 -21.67 -8.42 -3.24
C PRO A 496 -21.30 -7.04 -2.71
N ARG A 497 -22.33 -6.29 -2.30
CA ARG A 497 -22.16 -4.95 -1.74
C ARG A 497 -21.12 -5.08 -0.63
N PRO A 498 -19.99 -4.34 -0.66
CA PRO A 498 -19.06 -4.38 0.45
C PRO A 498 -19.86 -4.05 1.73
N PRO A 499 -19.66 -4.81 2.82
CA PRO A 499 -20.37 -4.53 4.07
C PRO A 499 -20.14 -3.06 4.43
N PRO A 500 -21.16 -2.35 4.93
CA PRO A 500 -21.09 -0.90 5.08
C PRO A 500 -19.95 -0.45 6.02
N ALA A 501 -19.42 -1.35 6.88
CA ALA A 501 -18.26 -1.15 7.77
C ALA A 501 -16.91 -0.92 7.07
N PHE A 502 -16.72 -1.43 5.86
CA PHE A 502 -15.46 -1.26 5.10
C PHE A 502 -15.35 0.10 4.38
N ARG A 503 -16.33 0.98 4.61
CA ARG A 503 -16.32 2.38 4.17
C ARG A 503 -15.40 3.16 5.12
N SER A 504 -14.09 3.12 4.87
CA SER A 504 -13.10 3.78 5.74
C SER A 504 -13.45 5.23 6.08
N ALA A 505 -13.07 5.63 7.30
CA ALA A 505 -13.12 7.00 7.79
C ALA A 505 -12.36 7.98 6.89
N GLU A 506 -11.32 7.53 6.18
CA GLU A 506 -10.54 8.37 5.27
C GLU A 506 -11.32 8.82 4.03
N ALA A 507 -12.15 7.95 3.44
CA ALA A 507 -12.94 8.29 2.25
C ALA A 507 -14.17 9.17 2.58
N ALA A 508 -14.47 9.34 3.86
CA ALA A 508 -15.78 9.70 4.35
C ALA A 508 -15.92 11.20 4.72
N ALA A 509 -14.81 11.95 4.75
CA ALA A 509 -14.73 13.39 4.99
C ALA A 509 -15.22 14.24 3.78
N MET A 510 -16.22 13.78 3.03
CA MET A 510 -16.59 14.28 1.69
C MET A 510 -18.00 14.91 1.58
N THR A 511 -18.61 15.36 2.68
CA THR A 511 -19.90 16.09 2.58
C THR A 511 -19.92 17.19 3.64
N PRO A 512 -20.08 18.48 3.26
CA PRO A 512 -20.09 19.58 4.20
C PRO A 512 -21.39 19.59 5.03
N PRO A 513 -21.37 20.11 6.27
CA PRO A 513 -22.59 20.46 6.99
C PRO A 513 -23.33 21.59 6.25
N SER A 514 -24.66 21.56 6.31
CA SER A 514 -25.50 22.66 5.85
C SER A 514 -25.24 23.90 6.73
N SER A 515 -24.66 24.92 6.11
CA SER A 515 -24.65 26.35 6.49
C SER A 515 -24.77 26.68 7.99
N CYS A 516 -23.65 27.10 8.60
CA CYS A 516 -23.68 28.03 9.73
C CYS A 516 -23.44 29.47 9.19
N PRO A 517 -24.07 30.51 9.77
CA PRO A 517 -23.97 31.87 9.28
C PRO A 517 -22.62 32.49 9.68
N THR A 518 -21.97 33.16 8.72
CA THR A 518 -20.80 34.02 8.99
C THR A 518 -21.20 35.32 9.67
N PRO A 519 -20.28 35.96 10.43
CA PRO A 519 -20.55 37.11 11.29
C PRO A 519 -21.01 38.37 10.56
#